data_AF-A0AB73RKN8-F1
#
_entry.id   AF-A0AB73RKN8-F1
#
_cell.length_a   1.000
_cell.length_b   1.000
_cell.length_c   1.000
_cell.angle_alpha   90.00
_cell.angle_beta   90.00
_cell.angle_gamma   90.00
#
_symmetry.space_group_name_H-M   'P 1'
#
loop_
_entity.id
_entity.type
_entity.pdbx_description
1 polymer ?
#
loop_
_entity_poly.entity_id
_entity_poly.type
_entity_poly.pdbx_seq_one_letter_code
_entity_poly.pdbx_strand_id
1 'polypeptide(L)'
;MRLGVNEAVELSLGELQNTPSISYFNSIVLSLNKVQKGSLFVAKDHTLIPKALELGAYGILYTGEYPLSDRDVAWIKLKDIEHSLNHLFKFCLLNERVVGALLSPIELEIASKIIVSGFVWCLKESLEDLFIMEGCKIAFFDKLEWLHLFYKQERLKEDLKESRLMILNQSFFCSALVYEKQEYEFKMPCIFLEPLKRVIQLCEKLQIEFDLNLLSKKEPALDHCKPFFVNKNLEIAPYGATARVVVAEASKEWFEMMLQKAFETLSWGKIVVFCRKNSAAFFEKTNPYCYTTQNNLKEQLKNLAFNFAFIYGISSSHLESLLNPPFFKKTPTLW
;
A
#
# COMPACT_ATOMS: atom_id res chain seq x y z
N MET A 1 -15.98 8.31 -19.02
CA MET A 1 -15.95 7.38 -20.18
C MET A 1 -17.39 7.04 -20.58
N ARG A 2 -17.78 7.22 -21.83
CA ARG A 2 -19.10 6.79 -22.32
C ARG A 2 -18.92 5.47 -23.06
N LEU A 3 -19.68 4.44 -22.67
CA LEU A 3 -19.54 3.08 -23.19
C LEU A 3 -20.87 2.62 -23.79
N GLY A 4 -20.90 2.26 -25.07
CA GLY A 4 -22.09 1.73 -25.72
C GLY A 4 -22.52 0.38 -25.13
N VAL A 5 -23.80 0.03 -25.20
CA VAL A 5 -24.28 -1.29 -24.70
C VAL A 5 -23.58 -2.44 -25.42
N ASN A 6 -23.48 -2.39 -26.75
CA ASN A 6 -22.81 -3.43 -27.53
C ASN A 6 -21.31 -3.49 -27.21
N GLU A 7 -20.65 -2.33 -27.06
CA GLU A 7 -19.25 -2.27 -26.66
C GLU A 7 -19.05 -2.90 -25.27
N ALA A 8 -19.94 -2.63 -24.31
CA ALA A 8 -19.88 -3.25 -22.99
C ALA A 8 -20.02 -4.78 -23.06
N VAL A 9 -20.93 -5.29 -23.89
CA VAL A 9 -21.12 -6.73 -24.10
C VAL A 9 -19.87 -7.35 -24.71
N GLU A 10 -19.35 -6.78 -25.80
CA GLU A 10 -18.16 -7.28 -26.50
C GLU A 10 -16.91 -7.24 -25.61
N LEU A 11 -16.65 -6.12 -24.96
CA LEU A 11 -15.45 -5.93 -24.14
C LEU A 11 -15.49 -6.72 -22.84
N SER A 12 -16.68 -7.00 -22.30
CA SER A 12 -16.83 -7.90 -21.15
C SER A 12 -16.88 -9.38 -21.54
N LEU A 13 -16.87 -9.71 -22.83
CA LEU A 13 -17.10 -11.08 -23.33
C LEU A 13 -18.42 -11.68 -22.80
N GLY A 14 -19.44 -10.82 -22.65
CA GLY A 14 -20.73 -11.16 -22.11
C GLY A 14 -21.78 -11.50 -23.16
N GLU A 15 -22.96 -11.87 -22.68
CA GLU A 15 -24.14 -12.12 -23.50
C GLU A 15 -25.29 -11.24 -23.01
N LEU A 16 -25.81 -10.39 -23.89
CA LEU A 16 -26.96 -9.54 -23.57
C LEU A 16 -28.25 -10.38 -23.54
N GLN A 17 -28.94 -10.38 -22.40
CA GLN A 17 -30.09 -11.25 -22.15
C GLN A 17 -31.45 -10.61 -22.52
N ASN A 18 -31.46 -9.33 -22.88
CA ASN A 18 -32.67 -8.60 -23.23
C ASN A 18 -32.42 -7.54 -24.33
N THR A 19 -33.47 -6.81 -24.70
CA THR A 19 -33.38 -5.65 -25.60
C THR A 19 -33.63 -4.38 -24.79
N PRO A 20 -32.58 -3.80 -24.17
CA PRO A 20 -32.73 -2.62 -23.32
C PRO A 20 -33.04 -1.37 -24.14
N SER A 21 -33.75 -0.43 -23.52
CA SER A 21 -34.12 0.86 -24.12
C SER A 21 -32.97 1.89 -24.14
N ILE A 22 -31.87 1.60 -23.43
CA ILE A 22 -30.68 2.46 -23.34
C ILE A 22 -29.68 2.18 -24.47
N SER A 23 -28.83 3.17 -24.78
CA SER A 23 -27.78 3.00 -25.79
C SER A 23 -26.35 3.08 -25.23
N TYR A 24 -26.17 3.63 -24.02
CA TYR A 24 -24.85 3.83 -23.43
C TYR A 24 -24.90 3.90 -21.90
N PHE A 25 -23.74 3.64 -21.29
CA PHE A 25 -23.43 3.84 -19.88
C PHE A 25 -22.46 5.01 -19.70
N ASN A 26 -22.53 5.67 -18.56
CA ASN A 26 -21.68 6.81 -18.19
C ASN A 26 -20.45 6.39 -17.36
N SER A 27 -20.51 5.21 -16.75
CA SER A 27 -19.48 4.69 -15.85
C SER A 27 -19.63 3.17 -15.68
N ILE A 28 -18.55 2.52 -15.24
CA ILE A 28 -18.57 1.14 -14.75
C ILE A 28 -18.25 1.20 -13.25
N VAL A 29 -19.05 0.54 -12.41
CA VAL A 29 -18.93 0.63 -10.95
C VAL A 29 -19.06 -0.75 -10.30
N LEU A 30 -18.18 -1.03 -9.33
CA LEU A 30 -18.10 -2.31 -8.63
C LEU A 30 -18.63 -2.24 -7.19
N SER A 31 -18.92 -1.03 -6.70
CA SER A 31 -19.35 -0.77 -5.34
C SER A 31 -20.66 0.02 -5.35
N LEU A 32 -21.64 -0.39 -4.52
CA LEU A 32 -22.96 0.23 -4.47
C LEU A 32 -22.92 1.74 -4.16
N ASN A 33 -21.99 2.16 -3.30
CA ASN A 33 -21.83 3.57 -2.93
C ASN A 33 -21.37 4.49 -4.08
N LYS A 34 -20.90 3.92 -5.20
CA LYS A 34 -20.50 4.66 -6.40
C LYS A 34 -21.56 4.64 -7.50
N VAL A 35 -22.67 3.90 -7.31
CA VAL A 35 -23.73 3.80 -8.32
C VAL A 35 -24.43 5.16 -8.46
N GLN A 36 -24.52 5.61 -9.70
CA GLN A 36 -25.25 6.81 -10.10
C GLN A 36 -26.13 6.50 -11.31
N LYS A 37 -27.08 7.38 -11.64
CA LYS A 37 -27.89 7.25 -12.86
C LYS A 37 -27.01 7.10 -14.10
N GLY A 38 -27.24 6.03 -14.86
CA GLY A 38 -26.46 5.72 -16.06
C GLY A 38 -25.25 4.82 -15.83
N SER A 39 -25.06 4.28 -14.63
CA SER A 39 -23.94 3.38 -14.35
C SER A 39 -24.18 1.96 -14.87
N LEU A 40 -23.11 1.29 -15.31
CA LEU A 40 -23.05 -0.16 -15.47
C LEU A 40 -22.50 -0.77 -14.17
N PHE A 41 -23.34 -1.49 -13.43
CA PHE A 41 -22.94 -2.09 -12.15
C PHE A 41 -22.47 -3.54 -12.34
N VAL A 42 -21.36 -3.88 -11.69
CA VAL A 42 -20.81 -5.24 -11.67
C VAL A 42 -21.25 -5.94 -10.39
N ALA A 43 -22.19 -6.88 -10.51
CA ALA A 43 -22.75 -7.62 -9.40
C ALA A 43 -21.93 -8.88 -9.10
N LYS A 44 -20.92 -8.74 -8.23
CA LYS A 44 -20.17 -9.88 -7.65
C LYS A 44 -21.05 -10.77 -6.75
N ASP A 45 -22.13 -10.19 -6.22
CA ASP A 45 -23.17 -10.88 -5.47
C ASP A 45 -24.54 -10.41 -5.98
N HIS A 46 -25.41 -11.36 -6.29
CA HIS A 46 -26.78 -11.12 -6.75
C HIS A 46 -27.63 -10.37 -5.72
N THR A 47 -27.32 -10.49 -4.42
CA THR A 47 -28.06 -9.79 -3.36
C THR A 47 -27.96 -8.26 -3.49
N LEU A 48 -26.93 -7.76 -4.21
CA LEU A 48 -26.68 -6.33 -4.39
C LEU A 48 -27.47 -5.74 -5.56
N ILE A 49 -27.94 -6.57 -6.51
CA ILE A 49 -28.59 -6.13 -7.74
C ILE A 49 -29.83 -5.26 -7.46
N PRO A 50 -30.78 -5.64 -6.58
CA PRO A 50 -31.95 -4.80 -6.30
C PRO A 50 -31.54 -3.40 -5.85
N LYS A 51 -30.51 -3.29 -5.01
CA LYS A 51 -30.07 -2.00 -4.51
C LYS A 51 -29.36 -1.16 -5.58
N ALA A 52 -28.59 -1.79 -6.45
CA ALA A 52 -27.95 -1.11 -7.57
C ALA A 52 -28.99 -0.50 -8.53
N LEU A 53 -30.07 -1.24 -8.82
CA LEU A 53 -31.18 -0.75 -9.64
C LEU A 53 -31.88 0.45 -8.99
N GLU A 54 -32.20 0.38 -7.70
CA GLU A 54 -32.76 1.52 -6.95
C GLU A 54 -31.89 2.78 -7.02
N LEU A 55 -30.57 2.61 -7.04
CA LEU A 55 -29.60 3.71 -7.14
C LEU A 55 -29.42 4.24 -8.57
N GLY A 56 -30.09 3.65 -9.56
CA GLY A 56 -30.11 4.10 -10.94
C GLY A 56 -29.10 3.43 -11.87
N ALA A 57 -28.67 2.20 -11.57
CA ALA A 57 -27.90 1.41 -12.53
C ALA A 57 -28.74 1.15 -13.80
N TYR A 58 -28.14 1.44 -14.94
CA TYR A 58 -28.75 1.27 -16.27
C TYR A 58 -28.36 -0.06 -16.91
N GLY A 59 -27.35 -0.73 -16.37
CA GLY A 59 -26.99 -2.09 -16.76
C GLY A 59 -26.39 -2.86 -15.61
N ILE A 60 -26.50 -4.18 -15.69
CA ILE A 60 -26.00 -5.13 -14.70
C ILE A 60 -25.12 -6.16 -15.41
N LEU A 61 -23.87 -6.26 -14.97
CA LEU A 61 -22.96 -7.37 -15.28
C LEU A 61 -23.05 -8.40 -14.15
N TYR A 62 -23.37 -9.65 -14.46
CA TYR A 62 -23.59 -10.70 -13.45
C TYR A 62 -23.25 -12.10 -13.99
N THR A 63 -23.16 -13.11 -13.12
CA THR A 63 -22.89 -14.52 -13.48
C THR A 63 -24.05 -15.44 -13.10
N GLY A 64 -24.18 -16.59 -13.76
CA GLY A 64 -25.25 -17.55 -13.44
C GLY A 64 -26.65 -17.04 -13.83
N GLU A 65 -27.68 -17.58 -13.20
CA GLU A 65 -29.08 -17.21 -13.49
C GLU A 65 -29.60 -16.14 -12.54
N TYR A 66 -30.32 -15.17 -13.08
CA TYR A 66 -31.01 -14.14 -12.31
C TYR A 66 -32.34 -13.76 -13.00
N PRO A 67 -33.46 -13.62 -12.26
CA PRO A 67 -34.74 -13.23 -12.83
C PRO A 67 -34.72 -11.76 -13.28
N LEU A 68 -34.88 -11.52 -14.58
CA LEU A 68 -34.85 -10.19 -15.16
C LEU A 68 -36.12 -9.41 -14.77
N SER A 69 -35.99 -8.45 -13.85
CA SER A 69 -37.13 -7.68 -13.32
C SER A 69 -37.46 -6.42 -14.11
N ASP A 70 -36.43 -5.77 -14.68
CA ASP A 70 -36.54 -4.49 -15.38
C ASP A 70 -36.11 -4.66 -16.84
N ARG A 71 -37.00 -4.30 -17.79
CA ARG A 71 -36.75 -4.46 -19.23
C ARG A 71 -35.94 -3.31 -19.83
N ASP A 72 -35.91 -2.15 -19.18
CA ASP A 72 -35.18 -0.97 -19.68
C ASP A 72 -33.69 -1.05 -19.36
N VAL A 73 -33.33 -1.85 -18.35
CA VAL A 73 -31.96 -2.11 -17.92
C VAL A 73 -31.28 -3.13 -18.83
N ALA A 74 -30.02 -2.92 -19.18
CA ALA A 74 -29.23 -3.89 -19.92
C ALA A 74 -28.72 -5.00 -19.01
N TRP A 75 -29.14 -6.24 -19.25
CA TRP A 75 -28.69 -7.41 -18.49
C TRP A 75 -27.62 -8.17 -19.26
N ILE A 76 -26.38 -8.08 -18.80
CA ILE A 76 -25.22 -8.67 -19.47
C ILE A 76 -24.72 -9.83 -18.62
N LYS A 77 -24.95 -11.05 -19.10
CA LYS A 77 -24.55 -12.27 -18.41
C LYS A 77 -23.11 -12.62 -18.78
N LEU A 78 -22.31 -12.89 -17.76
CA LEU A 78 -20.90 -13.23 -17.86
C LEU A 78 -20.69 -14.69 -17.48
N LYS A 79 -19.64 -15.30 -18.04
CA LYS A 79 -19.18 -16.63 -17.62
C LYS A 79 -18.35 -16.55 -16.34
N ASP A 80 -17.49 -15.54 -16.25
CA ASP A 80 -16.59 -15.30 -15.12
C ASP A 80 -16.40 -13.78 -14.95
N ILE A 81 -16.78 -13.24 -13.80
CA ILE A 81 -16.72 -11.80 -13.54
C ILE A 81 -15.28 -11.28 -13.57
N GLU A 82 -14.34 -11.99 -12.95
CA GLU A 82 -12.96 -11.52 -12.83
C GLU A 82 -12.25 -11.51 -14.19
N HIS A 83 -12.49 -12.53 -15.02
CA HIS A 83 -11.96 -12.58 -16.38
C HIS A 83 -12.52 -11.45 -17.25
N SER A 84 -13.85 -11.24 -17.22
CA SER A 84 -14.51 -10.16 -17.94
C SER A 84 -14.04 -8.78 -17.49
N LEU A 85 -13.86 -8.59 -16.18
CA LEU A 85 -13.29 -7.37 -15.61
C LEU A 85 -11.88 -7.11 -16.12
N ASN A 86 -10.99 -8.11 -16.11
CA ASN A 86 -9.64 -7.96 -16.65
C ASN A 86 -9.63 -7.49 -18.11
N HIS A 87 -10.54 -8.02 -18.93
CA HIS A 87 -10.66 -7.63 -20.33
C HIS A 87 -11.16 -6.18 -20.49
N LEU A 88 -12.18 -5.79 -19.71
CA LEU A 88 -12.67 -4.40 -19.64
C LEU A 88 -11.58 -3.43 -19.17
N PHE A 89 -10.85 -3.78 -18.11
CA PHE A 89 -9.77 -2.96 -17.56
C PHE A 89 -8.67 -2.74 -18.58
N LYS A 90 -8.21 -3.83 -19.22
CA LYS A 90 -7.21 -3.75 -20.28
C LYS A 90 -7.65 -2.79 -21.38
N PHE A 91 -8.89 -2.89 -21.84
CA PHE A 91 -9.40 -1.97 -22.85
C PHE A 91 -9.36 -0.51 -22.37
N CYS A 92 -9.84 -0.22 -21.17
CA CYS A 92 -9.84 1.14 -20.61
C CYS A 92 -8.42 1.72 -20.55
N LEU A 93 -7.47 0.92 -20.05
CA LEU A 93 -6.06 1.30 -19.94
C LEU A 93 -5.41 1.55 -21.30
N LEU A 94 -5.71 0.72 -22.30
CA LEU A 94 -5.21 0.86 -23.65
C LEU A 94 -5.79 2.09 -24.35
N ASN A 95 -7.09 2.36 -24.19
CA ASN A 95 -7.76 3.51 -24.76
C ASN A 95 -7.18 4.83 -24.21
N GLU A 96 -6.96 4.89 -22.90
CA GLU A 96 -6.36 6.05 -22.22
C GLU A 96 -4.83 6.12 -22.37
N ARG A 97 -4.21 5.09 -22.99
CA ARG A 97 -2.76 4.92 -23.17
C ARG A 97 -1.97 5.06 -21.87
N VAL A 98 -2.51 4.53 -20.78
CA VAL A 98 -1.90 4.62 -19.46
C VAL A 98 -0.58 3.85 -19.45
N VAL A 99 0.46 4.49 -18.94
CA VAL A 99 1.77 3.86 -18.70
C VAL A 99 1.70 3.13 -17.36
N GLY A 100 1.92 1.81 -17.37
CA GLY A 100 2.03 1.02 -16.14
C GLY A 100 3.48 0.91 -15.70
N ALA A 101 3.78 1.17 -14.43
CA ALA A 101 5.09 0.89 -13.84
C ALA A 101 4.96 -0.09 -12.67
N LEU A 102 5.69 -1.21 -12.77
CA LEU A 102 5.78 -2.19 -11.69
C LEU A 102 6.87 -1.77 -10.69
N LEU A 103 6.47 -1.62 -9.44
CA LEU A 103 7.31 -1.26 -8.29
C LEU A 103 7.28 -2.41 -7.28
N SER A 104 8.27 -2.48 -6.40
CA SER A 104 8.16 -3.27 -5.17
C SER A 104 7.19 -2.61 -4.18
N PRO A 105 6.64 -3.36 -3.20
CA PRO A 105 5.68 -2.80 -2.24
C PRO A 105 6.20 -1.54 -1.51
N ILE A 106 7.48 -1.52 -1.13
CA ILE A 106 8.08 -0.38 -0.44
C ILE A 106 8.27 0.82 -1.36
N GLU A 107 8.62 0.60 -2.63
CA GLU A 107 8.75 1.68 -3.61
C GLU A 107 7.39 2.30 -3.89
N LEU A 108 6.35 1.47 -3.99
CA LEU A 108 4.97 1.93 -4.15
C LEU A 108 4.51 2.73 -2.93
N GLU A 109 4.86 2.30 -1.71
CA GLU A 109 4.58 3.08 -0.50
C GLU A 109 5.28 4.44 -0.54
N ILE A 110 6.59 4.47 -0.80
CA ILE A 110 7.38 5.71 -0.93
C ILE A 110 6.78 6.62 -2.00
N ALA A 111 6.50 6.09 -3.19
CA ALA A 111 5.90 6.81 -4.31
C ALA A 111 4.57 7.45 -3.89
N SER A 112 3.70 6.70 -3.20
CA SER A 112 2.42 7.19 -2.72
C SER A 112 2.52 8.31 -1.68
N LYS A 113 3.68 8.51 -1.06
CA LYS A 113 3.93 9.58 -0.07
C LYS A 113 4.54 10.84 -0.69
N ILE A 114 5.35 10.71 -1.74
CA ILE A 114 6.09 11.86 -2.31
C ILE A 114 5.46 12.43 -3.57
N ILE A 115 4.74 11.64 -4.35
CA ILE A 115 4.22 12.10 -5.64
C ILE A 115 3.06 13.06 -5.40
N VAL A 116 3.13 14.22 -6.06
CA VAL A 116 2.10 15.27 -5.99
C VAL A 116 1.36 15.46 -7.31
N SER A 117 1.85 14.84 -8.40
CA SER A 117 1.21 14.84 -9.71
C SER A 117 -0.14 14.11 -9.70
N GLY A 118 -1.24 14.83 -9.93
CA GLY A 118 -2.59 14.25 -9.95
C GLY A 118 -2.88 13.27 -11.11
N PHE A 119 -2.00 13.22 -12.13
CA PHE A 119 -2.10 12.26 -13.23
C PHE A 119 -1.40 10.91 -12.95
N VAL A 120 -0.77 10.76 -11.78
CA VAL A 120 -0.09 9.54 -11.35
C VAL A 120 -0.88 8.87 -10.24
N TRP A 121 -1.14 7.58 -10.42
CA TRP A 121 -1.97 6.80 -9.51
C TRP A 121 -1.17 5.65 -8.92
N CYS A 122 -1.17 5.52 -7.59
CA CYS A 122 -0.52 4.41 -6.88
C CYS A 122 -1.59 3.39 -6.45
N LEU A 123 -1.69 2.27 -7.18
CA LEU A 123 -2.69 1.23 -6.99
C LEU A 123 -2.19 0.20 -5.98
N LYS A 124 -2.86 0.08 -4.83
CA LYS A 124 -2.37 -0.74 -3.71
C LYS A 124 -3.09 -2.07 -3.54
N GLU A 125 -4.41 -2.14 -3.79
CA GLU A 125 -5.20 -3.25 -3.27
C GLU A 125 -6.06 -3.94 -4.33
N SER A 126 -6.75 -3.20 -5.20
CA SER A 126 -7.71 -3.82 -6.12
C SER A 126 -7.70 -3.22 -7.52
N LEU A 127 -8.10 -4.03 -8.51
CA LEU A 127 -8.35 -3.53 -9.85
C LEU A 127 -9.54 -2.56 -9.89
N GLU A 128 -10.41 -2.56 -8.87
CA GLU A 128 -11.58 -1.67 -8.80
C GLU A 128 -11.17 -0.19 -8.76
N ASP A 129 -9.95 0.09 -8.27
CA ASP A 129 -9.34 1.43 -8.29
C ASP A 129 -9.11 1.94 -9.72
N LEU A 130 -8.99 1.04 -10.71
CA LEU A 130 -8.77 1.38 -12.11
C LEU A 130 -9.97 2.09 -12.76
N PHE A 131 -11.20 1.85 -12.27
CA PHE A 131 -12.40 2.48 -12.84
C PHE A 131 -12.53 3.96 -12.47
N ILE A 132 -11.77 4.43 -11.48
CA ILE A 132 -11.79 5.82 -11.02
C ILE A 132 -10.75 6.67 -11.77
N MET A 133 -9.95 6.08 -12.66
CA MET A 133 -8.76 6.68 -13.29
C MET A 133 -9.03 7.76 -14.35
N GLU A 134 -10.02 8.63 -14.14
CA GLU A 134 -10.19 9.80 -14.97
C GLU A 134 -8.99 10.74 -14.83
N GLY A 135 -8.37 11.11 -15.96
CA GLY A 135 -7.16 11.93 -15.98
C GLY A 135 -5.85 11.21 -15.64
N CYS A 136 -5.90 9.92 -15.29
CA CYS A 136 -4.68 9.12 -15.07
C CYS A 136 -3.90 8.95 -16.37
N LYS A 137 -2.58 9.14 -16.29
CA LYS A 137 -1.63 8.87 -17.38
C LYS A 137 -0.58 7.85 -17.01
N ILE A 138 -0.31 7.69 -15.70
CA ILE A 138 0.67 6.76 -15.18
C ILE A 138 0.09 6.04 -13.97
N ALA A 139 0.19 4.71 -13.97
CA ALA A 139 -0.24 3.87 -12.85
C ALA A 139 0.96 3.10 -12.30
N PHE A 140 1.23 3.26 -11.01
CA PHE A 140 2.21 2.51 -10.24
C PHE A 140 1.50 1.40 -9.47
N PHE A 141 2.05 0.20 -9.46
CA PHE A 141 1.48 -0.97 -8.79
C PHE A 141 2.58 -1.98 -8.44
N ASP A 142 2.27 -2.93 -7.56
CA ASP A 142 3.19 -3.97 -7.10
C ASP A 142 2.82 -5.40 -7.53
N LYS A 143 1.68 -5.56 -8.20
CA LYS A 143 1.19 -6.84 -8.73
C LYS A 143 1.69 -7.11 -10.14
N LEU A 144 2.58 -8.09 -10.28
CA LEU A 144 3.18 -8.47 -11.57
C LEU A 144 2.11 -8.86 -12.60
N GLU A 145 1.04 -9.53 -12.17
CA GLU A 145 -0.06 -9.94 -13.00
C GLU A 145 -0.80 -8.76 -13.65
N TRP A 146 -0.71 -7.53 -13.14
CA TRP A 146 -1.36 -6.37 -13.76
C TRP A 146 -0.56 -5.78 -14.93
N LEU A 147 0.73 -6.11 -15.03
CA LEU A 147 1.63 -5.49 -15.99
C LEU A 147 1.16 -5.63 -17.45
N HIS A 148 0.55 -6.78 -17.79
CA HIS A 148 0.07 -7.07 -19.14
C HIS A 148 -1.20 -6.30 -19.54
N LEU A 149 -1.83 -5.58 -18.60
CA LEU A 149 -3.04 -4.78 -18.84
C LEU A 149 -2.72 -3.41 -19.44
N PHE A 150 -1.48 -2.91 -19.30
CA PHE A 150 -1.10 -1.54 -19.67
C PHE A 150 -0.55 -1.42 -21.09
N TYR A 151 -0.77 -0.25 -21.71
CA TYR A 151 -0.31 0.08 -23.06
C TYR A 151 1.21 0.07 -23.18
N LYS A 152 1.88 0.74 -22.23
CA LYS A 152 3.33 0.75 -22.11
C LYS A 152 3.71 0.27 -20.72
N GLN A 153 4.69 -0.61 -20.67
CA GLN A 153 5.18 -1.23 -19.45
C GLN A 153 6.55 -0.66 -19.10
N GLU A 154 6.64 -0.02 -17.96
CA GLU A 154 7.89 0.41 -17.35
C GLU A 154 8.23 -0.54 -16.20
N ARG A 155 9.50 -0.90 -16.13
CA ARG A 155 10.07 -1.58 -14.97
C ARG A 155 11.26 -0.76 -14.53
N LEU A 156 11.44 -0.64 -13.22
CA LEU A 156 12.70 -0.20 -12.65
C LEU A 156 13.76 -1.24 -13.05
N LYS A 157 14.59 -0.88 -14.04
CA LYS A 157 15.78 -1.68 -14.39
C LYS A 157 16.92 -1.31 -13.45
N GLU A 158 17.89 -2.20 -13.30
CA GLU A 158 19.09 -1.95 -12.50
C GLU A 158 19.93 -0.80 -13.07
N ASP A 159 19.88 -0.58 -14.39
CA ASP A 159 20.66 0.44 -15.12
C ASP A 159 20.01 1.84 -15.13
N LEU A 160 19.43 2.29 -14.01
CA LEU A 160 18.97 3.67 -13.92
C LEU A 160 20.18 4.61 -13.86
N LYS A 161 20.15 5.68 -14.67
CA LYS A 161 21.13 6.77 -14.62
C LYS A 161 21.34 7.23 -13.17
N GLU A 162 22.54 7.71 -12.85
CA GLU A 162 22.80 8.30 -11.54
C GLU A 162 21.70 9.30 -11.16
N SER A 163 21.03 9.02 -10.03
CA SER A 163 20.01 9.91 -9.47
C SER A 163 20.66 11.24 -9.10
N ARG A 164 19.91 12.34 -9.22
CA ARG A 164 20.35 13.63 -8.65
C ARG A 164 20.37 13.62 -7.11
N LEU A 165 19.86 12.57 -6.47
CA LEU A 165 19.91 12.37 -5.03
C LEU A 165 21.31 11.91 -4.59
N MET A 166 21.95 12.68 -3.73
CA MET A 166 23.24 12.36 -3.11
C MET A 166 23.07 12.08 -1.62
N ILE A 167 23.73 11.04 -1.12
CA ILE A 167 23.77 10.72 0.31
C ILE A 167 24.96 11.44 0.94
N LEU A 168 24.72 12.36 1.88
CA LEU A 168 25.78 13.08 2.59
C LEU A 168 26.27 12.29 3.81
N ASN A 169 25.33 11.81 4.61
CA ASN A 169 25.59 11.02 5.81
C ASN A 169 24.46 10.02 6.03
N GLN A 170 24.81 8.85 6.54
CA GLN A 170 23.89 7.75 6.78
C GLN A 170 24.19 7.10 8.12
N SER A 171 23.19 7.13 9.00
CA SER A 171 23.05 6.22 10.13
C SER A 171 21.98 5.17 9.83
N PHE A 172 21.80 4.20 10.73
CA PHE A 172 20.82 3.14 10.50
C PHE A 172 19.38 3.65 10.42
N PHE A 173 19.01 4.66 11.22
CA PHE A 173 17.64 5.19 11.28
C PHE A 173 17.53 6.65 10.79
N CYS A 174 18.61 7.26 10.35
CA CYS A 174 18.58 8.65 9.90
C CYS A 174 19.56 8.84 8.76
N SER A 175 19.16 9.55 7.71
CA SER A 175 20.03 9.85 6.58
C SER A 175 19.89 11.30 6.17
N ALA A 176 21.03 11.97 6.01
CA ALA A 176 21.13 13.31 5.47
C ALA A 176 21.48 13.21 3.99
N LEU A 177 20.69 13.90 3.16
CA LEU A 177 20.71 13.77 1.71
C LEU A 177 20.65 15.15 1.06
N VAL A 178 21.08 15.24 -0.20
CA VAL A 178 20.89 16.42 -1.04
C VAL A 178 20.18 16.03 -2.32
N TYR A 179 19.14 16.78 -2.65
CA TYR A 179 18.45 16.70 -3.94
C TYR A 179 18.27 18.12 -4.49
N GLU A 180 18.71 18.37 -5.73
CA GLU A 180 18.60 19.69 -6.38
C GLU A 180 19.05 20.88 -5.50
N LYS A 181 20.19 20.71 -4.82
CA LYS A 181 20.79 21.69 -3.90
C LYS A 181 19.99 21.98 -2.62
N GLN A 182 18.95 21.21 -2.34
CA GLN A 182 18.23 21.25 -1.08
C GLN A 182 18.64 20.08 -0.19
N GLU A 183 18.83 20.35 1.09
CA GLU A 183 19.18 19.36 2.10
C GLU A 183 17.93 18.75 2.73
N TYR A 184 17.97 17.44 2.93
CA TYR A 184 16.90 16.66 3.54
C TYR A 184 17.46 15.77 4.65
N GLU A 185 16.72 15.68 5.75
CA GLU A 185 16.95 14.68 6.79
C GLU A 185 15.76 13.72 6.81
N PHE A 186 16.01 12.44 6.53
CA PHE A 186 14.99 11.41 6.57
C PHE A 186 15.16 10.50 7.78
N LYS A 187 14.09 10.44 8.58
CA LYS A 187 13.96 9.60 9.78
C LYS A 187 13.38 8.23 9.42
N MET A 188 14.18 7.42 8.76
CA MET A 188 13.79 6.06 8.36
C MET A 188 14.99 5.11 8.33
N PRO A 189 14.75 3.79 8.42
CA PRO A 189 15.77 2.77 8.21
C PRO A 189 16.54 2.94 6.89
N CYS A 190 17.86 2.81 6.92
CA CYS A 190 18.70 3.03 5.75
C CYS A 190 18.48 2.01 4.62
N ILE A 191 17.84 0.88 4.91
CA ILE A 191 17.38 -0.10 3.92
C ILE A 191 16.40 0.50 2.89
N PHE A 192 15.77 1.64 3.20
CA PHE A 192 14.82 2.31 2.31
C PHE A 192 15.45 3.36 1.39
N LEU A 193 16.76 3.64 1.52
CA LEU A 193 17.45 4.62 0.67
C LEU A 193 17.52 4.19 -0.79
N GLU A 194 17.81 2.90 -1.05
CA GLU A 194 17.86 2.38 -2.42
C GLU A 194 16.46 2.38 -3.08
N PRO A 195 15.39 1.87 -2.44
CA PRO A 195 14.02 2.08 -2.91
C PRO A 195 13.68 3.54 -3.23
N LEU A 196 14.00 4.47 -2.32
CA LEU A 196 13.75 5.90 -2.54
C LEU A 196 14.47 6.42 -3.79
N LYS A 197 15.77 6.10 -3.93
CA LYS A 197 16.57 6.52 -5.08
C LYS A 197 15.96 6.03 -6.39
N ARG A 198 15.50 4.77 -6.43
CA ARG A 198 14.84 4.18 -7.60
C ARG A 198 13.51 4.86 -7.93
N VAL A 199 12.70 5.17 -6.92
CA VAL A 199 11.45 5.95 -7.13
C VAL A 199 11.74 7.33 -7.70
N ILE A 200 12.75 8.05 -7.17
CA ILE A 200 13.15 9.37 -7.68
C ILE A 200 13.61 9.26 -9.15
N GLN A 201 14.46 8.30 -9.48
CA GLN A 201 14.93 8.08 -10.85
C GLN A 201 13.77 7.81 -11.82
N LEU A 202 12.75 7.06 -11.37
CA LEU A 202 11.56 6.81 -12.17
C LEU A 202 10.74 8.09 -12.37
N CYS A 203 10.58 8.89 -11.33
CA CYS A 203 9.90 10.18 -11.43
C CYS A 203 10.63 11.13 -12.39
N GLU A 204 11.96 11.20 -12.31
CA GLU A 204 12.79 11.98 -13.24
C GLU A 204 12.64 11.49 -14.69
N LYS A 205 12.67 10.17 -14.90
CA LYS A 205 12.50 9.57 -16.23
C LYS A 205 11.12 9.87 -16.82
N LEU A 206 10.08 9.80 -16.01
CA LEU A 206 8.68 9.96 -16.43
C LEU A 206 8.18 11.41 -16.31
N GLN A 207 9.04 12.34 -15.89
CA GLN A 207 8.70 13.76 -15.67
C GLN A 207 7.53 13.93 -14.69
N ILE A 208 7.55 13.16 -13.60
CA ILE A 208 6.58 13.20 -12.51
C ILE A 208 7.06 14.19 -11.45
N GLU A 209 6.17 15.07 -11.02
CA GLU A 209 6.41 15.99 -9.90
C GLU A 209 6.23 15.27 -8.56
N PHE A 210 7.19 15.48 -7.65
CA PHE A 210 7.19 14.94 -6.30
C PHE A 210 7.78 15.94 -5.29
N ASP A 211 7.42 15.79 -4.03
CA ASP A 211 7.90 16.61 -2.91
C ASP A 211 8.53 15.74 -1.83
N LEU A 212 9.85 15.84 -1.68
CA LEU A 212 10.61 15.13 -0.67
C LEU A 212 10.36 15.65 0.76
N ASN A 213 9.82 16.86 0.91
CA ASN A 213 9.43 17.38 2.23
C ASN A 213 8.31 16.56 2.88
N LEU A 214 7.57 15.79 2.08
CA LEU A 214 6.54 14.89 2.58
C LEU A 214 7.12 13.70 3.37
N LEU A 215 8.40 13.36 3.16
CA LEU A 215 9.14 12.35 3.91
C LEU A 215 10.01 12.92 5.04
N SER A 216 10.46 14.17 4.95
CA SER A 216 11.29 14.83 5.99
C SER A 216 10.48 15.38 7.18
N LYS A 217 9.32 14.77 7.48
CA LYS A 217 8.46 15.19 8.59
C LYS A 217 9.09 14.83 9.94
N LYS A 218 8.53 15.42 11.00
CA LYS A 218 9.00 15.17 12.38
C LYS A 218 8.91 13.70 12.78
N GLU A 219 7.94 12.97 12.24
CA GLU A 219 7.70 11.55 12.46
C GLU A 219 8.03 10.72 11.20
N PRO A 220 8.48 9.46 11.36
CA PRO A 220 8.72 8.55 10.24
C PRO A 220 7.48 8.40 9.35
N ALA A 221 7.65 8.59 8.04
CA ALA A 221 6.54 8.58 7.08
C ALA A 221 6.12 7.18 6.63
N LEU A 222 6.96 6.17 6.87
CA LEU A 222 6.75 4.77 6.51
C LEU A 222 6.41 3.97 7.78
N ASP A 223 5.41 3.10 7.67
CA ASP A 223 4.96 2.28 8.80
C ASP A 223 5.85 1.05 8.99
N HIS A 224 6.47 0.56 7.90
CA HIS A 224 7.41 -0.55 7.94
C HIS A 224 8.68 -0.18 8.71
N CYS A 225 9.08 -1.07 9.62
CA CYS A 225 10.29 -0.93 10.43
C CYS A 225 10.43 0.44 11.13
N LYS A 226 9.31 1.09 11.49
CA LYS A 226 9.28 2.39 12.18
C LYS A 226 10.04 2.31 13.52
N PRO A 227 11.06 3.16 13.74
CA PRO A 227 11.82 3.13 14.99
C PRO A 227 11.14 3.95 16.09
N PHE A 228 11.05 3.34 17.28
CA PHE A 228 10.62 4.00 18.50
C PHE A 228 11.79 4.17 19.45
N PHE A 229 12.20 5.41 19.68
CA PHE A 229 13.19 5.74 20.69
C PHE A 229 12.50 5.70 22.05
N VAL A 230 13.11 5.04 23.04
CA VAL A 230 12.49 4.84 24.34
C VAL A 230 13.45 5.15 25.48
N ASN A 231 12.92 5.67 26.59
CA ASN A 231 13.70 5.84 27.79
C ASN A 231 13.85 4.51 28.57
N LYS A 232 14.47 4.57 29.76
CA LYS A 232 14.64 3.38 30.62
C LYS A 232 13.32 2.73 31.07
N ASN A 233 12.23 3.50 31.09
CA ASN A 233 10.90 3.04 31.50
C ASN A 233 10.06 2.49 30.33
N LEU A 234 10.62 2.44 29.11
CA LEU A 234 9.95 2.17 27.83
C LEU A 234 8.91 3.21 27.40
N GLU A 235 9.03 4.44 27.90
CA GLU A 235 8.21 5.55 27.41
C GLU A 235 8.82 6.10 26.13
N ILE A 236 7.98 6.43 25.14
CA ILE A 236 8.43 6.97 23.86
C ILE A 236 9.11 8.32 24.10
N ALA A 237 10.32 8.44 23.56
CA ALA A 237 11.14 9.64 23.59
C ALA A 237 11.22 10.28 22.20
N PRO A 238 11.60 11.57 22.11
CA PRO A 238 11.86 12.19 20.82
C PRO A 238 12.90 11.43 20.00
N TYR A 239 12.79 11.55 18.67
CA TYR A 239 13.69 10.87 17.75
C TYR A 239 15.16 11.18 18.03
N GLY A 240 16.00 10.14 18.11
CA GLY A 240 17.44 10.30 18.40
C GLY A 240 17.78 10.70 19.84
N ALA A 241 16.80 10.93 20.72
CA ALA A 241 17.06 11.43 22.08
C ALA A 241 17.60 10.36 23.04
N THR A 242 17.57 9.08 22.66
CA THR A 242 18.01 7.97 23.51
C THR A 242 18.82 6.95 22.72
N ALA A 243 19.65 6.18 23.43
CA ALA A 243 20.40 5.07 22.86
C ALA A 243 19.62 3.74 22.81
N ARG A 244 18.32 3.75 23.16
CA ARG A 244 17.44 2.58 23.13
C ARG A 244 16.37 2.77 22.05
N VAL A 245 16.41 1.89 21.06
CA VAL A 245 15.44 1.89 19.95
C VAL A 245 14.73 0.55 19.93
N VAL A 246 13.41 0.59 19.76
CA VAL A 246 12.56 -0.58 19.58
C VAL A 246 11.91 -0.48 18.21
N VAL A 247 11.99 -1.55 17.43
CA VAL A 247 11.41 -1.64 16.09
C VAL A 247 10.56 -2.90 16.02
N ALA A 248 9.39 -2.79 15.40
CA ALA A 248 8.53 -3.93 15.12
C ALA A 248 8.27 -4.06 13.62
N GLU A 249 8.21 -5.29 13.13
CA GLU A 249 7.81 -5.61 11.76
C GLU A 249 7.04 -6.93 11.73
N ALA A 250 5.94 -6.94 10.99
CA ALA A 250 5.06 -8.09 10.85
C ALA A 250 5.46 -8.97 9.66
N SER A 251 5.98 -8.36 8.59
CA SER A 251 6.51 -9.09 7.44
C SER A 251 7.83 -9.75 7.78
N LYS A 252 7.92 -11.06 7.54
CA LYS A 252 9.15 -11.82 7.73
C LYS A 252 10.28 -11.29 6.86
N GLU A 253 10.00 -11.03 5.60
CA GLU A 253 10.98 -10.59 4.60
C GLU A 253 11.61 -9.25 4.99
N TRP A 254 10.78 -8.26 5.35
CA TRP A 254 11.25 -6.95 5.80
C TRP A 254 12.02 -7.06 7.12
N PHE A 255 11.53 -7.88 8.06
CA PHE A 255 12.20 -8.09 9.34
C PHE A 255 13.59 -8.70 9.16
N GLU A 256 13.73 -9.73 8.32
CA GLU A 256 15.01 -10.38 8.02
C GLU A 256 16.00 -9.42 7.35
N MET A 257 15.56 -8.68 6.34
CA MET A 257 16.42 -7.72 5.63
C MET A 257 16.90 -6.60 6.57
N MET A 258 16.00 -6.08 7.39
CA MET A 258 16.30 -5.04 8.38
C MET A 258 17.26 -5.56 9.45
N LEU A 259 17.06 -6.78 9.95
CA LEU A 259 17.91 -7.39 10.97
C LEU A 259 19.31 -7.72 10.43
N GLN A 260 19.42 -8.23 9.20
CA GLN A 260 20.70 -8.43 8.54
C GLN A 260 21.47 -7.10 8.47
N LYS A 261 20.80 -6.04 7.99
CA LYS A 261 21.44 -4.72 7.89
C LYS A 261 21.83 -4.17 9.26
N ALA A 262 21.03 -4.42 10.29
CA ALA A 262 21.32 -4.01 11.66
C ALA A 262 22.60 -4.68 12.17
N PHE A 263 22.77 -5.99 11.98
CA PHE A 263 23.99 -6.69 12.38
C PHE A 263 25.25 -6.19 11.66
N GLU A 264 25.13 -5.77 10.39
CA GLU A 264 26.23 -5.18 9.62
C GLU A 264 26.65 -3.79 10.13
N THR A 265 25.69 -2.98 10.57
CA THR A 265 25.88 -1.52 10.77
C THR A 265 25.85 -1.06 12.22
N LEU A 266 25.23 -1.84 13.11
CA LEU A 266 25.02 -1.54 14.53
C LEU A 266 25.88 -2.42 15.44
N SER A 267 27.03 -2.89 14.95
CA SER A 267 27.96 -3.77 15.68
C SER A 267 28.46 -3.19 17.00
N TRP A 268 28.39 -1.87 17.18
CA TRP A 268 28.73 -1.17 18.41
C TRP A 268 27.68 -1.32 19.53
N GLY A 269 26.44 -1.66 19.18
CA GLY A 269 25.30 -1.67 20.09
C GLY A 269 24.83 -3.08 20.41
N LYS A 270 24.24 -3.27 21.60
CA LYS A 270 23.62 -4.54 21.96
C LYS A 270 22.27 -4.69 21.25
N ILE A 271 22.23 -5.62 20.30
CA ILE A 271 21.01 -6.02 19.58
C ILE A 271 20.33 -7.17 20.32
N VAL A 272 19.03 -7.08 20.50
CA VAL A 272 18.17 -8.17 20.98
C VAL A 272 17.02 -8.39 20.01
N VAL A 273 16.69 -9.65 19.78
CA VAL A 273 15.65 -10.07 18.84
C VAL A 273 14.52 -10.73 19.62
N PHE A 274 13.28 -10.34 19.32
CA PHE A 274 12.08 -10.91 19.92
C PHE A 274 11.20 -11.55 18.86
N CYS A 275 10.62 -12.70 19.16
CA CYS A 275 9.60 -13.32 18.32
C CYS A 275 8.59 -14.08 19.17
N ARG A 276 7.45 -14.44 18.57
CA ARG A 276 6.55 -15.40 19.22
C ARG A 276 7.20 -16.77 19.30
N LYS A 277 6.86 -17.56 20.32
CA LYS A 277 7.43 -18.90 20.54
C LYS A 277 7.27 -19.83 19.33
N ASN A 278 6.15 -19.74 18.61
CA ASN A 278 5.89 -20.52 17.40
C ASN A 278 6.71 -20.07 16.18
N SER A 279 7.35 -18.90 16.24
CA SER A 279 8.21 -18.36 15.16
C SER A 279 9.70 -18.45 15.48
N ALA A 280 10.08 -19.00 16.64
CA ALA A 280 11.46 -19.07 17.10
C ALA A 280 12.39 -19.83 16.13
N ALA A 281 11.86 -20.90 15.52
CA ALA A 281 12.57 -21.71 14.54
C ALA A 281 13.10 -20.89 13.33
N PHE A 282 12.42 -19.79 12.96
CA PHE A 282 12.86 -18.95 11.85
C PHE A 282 14.10 -18.13 12.17
N PHE A 283 14.36 -17.88 13.45
CA PHE A 283 15.39 -16.94 13.90
C PHE A 283 16.41 -17.58 14.85
N GLU A 284 16.52 -18.91 14.89
CA GLU A 284 17.40 -19.64 15.84
C GLU A 284 18.84 -19.11 15.89
N LYS A 285 19.40 -18.75 14.73
CA LYS A 285 20.75 -18.17 14.62
C LYS A 285 20.94 -16.86 15.40
N THR A 286 19.85 -16.18 15.74
CA THR A 286 19.85 -14.90 16.47
C THR A 286 19.59 -15.07 17.97
N ASN A 287 19.34 -16.31 18.43
CA ASN A 287 18.96 -16.64 19.80
C ASN A 287 17.83 -15.73 20.34
N PRO A 288 16.63 -15.78 19.73
CA PRO A 288 15.59 -14.78 19.98
C PRO A 288 14.92 -14.99 21.33
N TYR A 289 14.57 -13.88 21.99
CA TYR A 289 13.72 -13.87 23.16
C TYR A 289 12.28 -14.17 22.73
N CYS A 290 11.75 -15.28 23.22
CA CYS A 290 10.39 -15.68 22.94
C CYS A 290 9.41 -14.96 23.87
N TYR A 291 8.33 -14.43 23.29
CA TYR A 291 7.18 -13.91 24.04
C TYR A 291 5.88 -14.65 23.71
N THR A 292 4.96 -14.68 24.67
CA THR A 292 3.63 -15.30 24.53
C THR A 292 2.49 -14.28 24.61
N THR A 293 2.70 -13.18 25.33
CA THR A 293 1.73 -12.10 25.53
C THR A 293 2.40 -10.72 25.43
N GLN A 294 1.61 -9.67 25.20
CA GLN A 294 2.10 -8.29 25.20
C GLN A 294 2.73 -7.89 26.55
N ASN A 295 2.13 -8.30 27.66
CA ASN A 295 2.67 -8.01 29.00
C ASN A 295 4.03 -8.65 29.19
N ASN A 296 4.18 -9.93 28.78
CA ASN A 296 5.45 -10.62 28.84
C ASN A 296 6.53 -9.96 27.98
N LEU A 297 6.20 -9.52 26.77
CA LEU A 297 7.10 -8.75 25.90
C LEU A 297 7.53 -7.43 26.57
N LYS A 298 6.58 -6.67 27.13
CA LYS A 298 6.84 -5.40 27.81
C LYS A 298 7.75 -5.58 29.04
N GLU A 299 7.51 -6.61 29.85
CA GLU A 299 8.35 -6.94 31.00
C GLU A 299 9.78 -7.30 30.56
N GLN A 300 9.94 -8.14 29.54
CA GLN A 300 11.25 -8.50 29.01
C GLN A 300 12.01 -7.26 28.49
N LEU A 301 11.34 -6.38 27.73
CA LEU A 301 11.94 -5.13 27.25
C LEU A 301 12.39 -4.21 28.39
N LYS A 302 11.68 -4.17 29.52
CA LYS A 302 12.09 -3.35 30.68
C LYS A 302 13.34 -3.91 31.35
N ASN A 303 13.41 -5.23 31.49
CA ASN A 303 14.44 -5.91 32.26
C ASN A 303 15.74 -6.18 31.48
N LEU A 304 15.66 -6.20 30.14
CA LEU A 304 16.82 -6.44 29.29
C LEU A 304 17.60 -5.14 29.01
N ALA A 305 18.91 -5.20 29.19
CA ALA A 305 19.81 -4.21 28.62
C ALA A 305 19.92 -4.41 27.11
N PHE A 306 19.66 -3.36 26.33
CA PHE A 306 19.82 -3.33 24.88
C PHE A 306 20.03 -1.89 24.38
N ASN A 307 20.62 -1.76 23.19
CA ASN A 307 20.56 -0.54 22.39
C ASN A 307 19.46 -0.66 21.32
N PHE A 308 19.30 -1.84 20.74
CA PHE A 308 18.35 -2.09 19.67
C PHE A 308 17.54 -3.35 19.97
N ALA A 309 16.22 -3.22 19.99
CA ALA A 309 15.30 -4.33 20.13
C ALA A 309 14.46 -4.47 18.86
N PHE A 310 14.58 -5.61 18.18
CA PHE A 310 13.83 -5.93 16.97
C PHE A 310 12.77 -6.98 17.28
N ILE A 311 11.51 -6.67 17.03
CA ILE A 311 10.36 -7.50 17.39
C ILE A 311 9.64 -7.97 16.13
N TYR A 312 9.64 -9.28 15.92
CA TYR A 312 8.90 -9.91 14.82
C TYR A 312 7.45 -10.23 15.21
N GLY A 313 6.54 -10.05 14.27
CA GLY A 313 5.17 -10.57 14.31
C GLY A 313 4.12 -9.62 14.89
N ILE A 314 4.45 -8.33 15.03
CA ILE A 314 3.50 -7.25 15.35
C ILE A 314 3.79 -6.04 14.45
N SER A 315 2.78 -5.22 14.18
CA SER A 315 2.95 -3.96 13.44
C SER A 315 3.56 -2.86 14.30
N SER A 316 4.10 -1.83 13.66
CA SER A 316 4.56 -0.60 14.32
C SER A 316 3.44 0.10 15.11
N SER A 317 2.22 0.15 14.57
CA SER A 317 1.04 0.68 15.27
C SER A 317 0.68 -0.10 16.54
N HIS A 318 0.83 -1.43 16.52
CA HIS A 318 0.62 -2.28 17.69
C HIS A 318 1.71 -2.05 18.74
N LEU A 319 2.97 -1.92 18.31
CA LEU A 319 4.08 -1.59 19.21
C LEU A 319 3.89 -0.21 19.85
N GLU A 320 3.48 0.79 19.07
CA GLU A 320 3.21 2.14 19.56
C GLU A 320 2.16 2.14 20.68
N SER A 321 1.06 1.41 20.50
CA SER A 321 0.02 1.20 21.52
C SER A 321 0.55 0.50 22.78
N LEU A 322 1.47 -0.46 22.63
CA LEU A 322 2.10 -1.16 23.75
C LEU A 322 3.02 -0.23 24.58
N LEU A 323 3.74 0.67 23.89
CA LEU A 323 4.64 1.65 24.51
C LEU A 323 3.86 2.81 25.16
N ASN A 324 2.80 3.30 24.49
CA ASN A 324 1.90 4.35 24.96
C ASN A 324 0.47 3.79 25.14
N PRO A 325 0.20 3.04 26.22
CA PRO A 325 -1.15 2.53 26.47
C PRO A 325 -2.12 3.71 26.63
N PRO A 326 -3.36 3.62 26.09
CA PRO A 326 -4.35 4.68 26.25
C PRO A 326 -4.55 4.96 27.74
N PHE A 327 -4.51 6.24 28.12
CA PHE A 327 -4.86 6.66 29.47
C PHE A 327 -6.27 6.15 29.78
N PHE A 328 -6.40 5.13 30.63
CA PHE A 328 -7.65 4.93 31.35
C PHE A 328 -7.88 6.21 32.13
N LYS A 329 -8.88 7.01 31.72
CA LYS A 329 -9.44 8.05 32.57
C LYS A 329 -9.75 7.37 33.90
N LYS A 330 -8.95 7.64 34.93
CA LYS A 330 -9.33 7.33 36.30
C LYS A 330 -10.62 8.09 36.52
N THR A 331 -11.75 7.40 36.46
CA THR A 331 -13.01 7.92 36.99
C THR A 331 -12.69 8.33 38.43
N PRO A 332 -12.87 9.60 38.83
CA PRO A 332 -12.65 9.98 40.20
C PRO A 332 -13.63 9.17 41.05
N THR A 333 -13.11 8.28 41.87
CA THR A 333 -13.85 7.69 42.97
C THR A 333 -14.15 8.84 43.93
N LEU A 334 -15.41 9.28 43.91
CA LEU A 334 -15.97 10.10 44.98
C LEU A 334 -15.91 9.25 46.26
N TRP A 335 -15.13 9.70 47.22
CA TRP A 335 -15.24 9.30 48.62
C TRP A 335 -16.08 10.34 49.34
#